data_AF-A0A067E653-F1
#
_entry.id   AF-A0A067E653-F1
#
_cell.length_a   1.000
_cell.length_b   1.000
_cell.length_c   1.000
_cell.angle_alpha   90.00
_cell.angle_beta   90.00
_cell.angle_gamma   90.00
#
_symmetry.space_group_name_H-M   'P 1'
#
loop_
_entity.id
_entity.type
_entity.pdbx_description
1 polymer ?
#
loop_
_entity_poly.entity_id
_entity_poly.type
_entity_poly.pdbx_seq_one_letter_code
_entity_poly.pdbx_strand_id
1 'polypeptide(L)'
;MELPLKSIALTIVIVTVLTWAWRVLNWVWLRPKKLEKFLRQQGLKGNSYRLLFGDLKENSIELKEAKARPLSLDDNIAIRVNPFLHKLVRILSCGLVRHQG
;
A
#
# COMPACT_ATOMS: atom_id res chain seq x y z
N MET A 1 46.24 -0.62 28.03
CA MET A 1 45.08 -1.46 28.46
C MET A 1 44.05 -1.50 27.32
N GLU A 2 44.50 -1.72 26.07
CA GLU A 2 43.70 -1.44 24.87
C GLU A 2 42.77 -2.61 24.47
N LEU A 3 43.18 -3.82 24.85
CA LEU A 3 42.50 -5.07 24.51
C LEU A 3 41.12 -5.24 25.19
N PRO A 4 40.94 -4.96 26.50
CA PRO A 4 39.63 -5.14 27.14
C PRO A 4 38.58 -4.16 26.60
N LEU A 5 38.97 -2.91 26.28
CA LEU A 5 38.04 -1.90 25.77
C LEU A 5 37.50 -2.27 24.38
N LYS A 6 38.37 -2.75 23.48
CA LYS A 6 37.95 -3.21 22.14
C LYS A 6 37.05 -4.45 22.22
N SER A 7 37.37 -5.38 23.12
CA SER A 7 36.52 -6.56 23.34
C SER A 7 35.14 -6.19 23.87
N ILE A 8 35.05 -5.26 24.82
CA ILE A 8 33.77 -4.79 25.36
C ILE A 8 32.95 -4.08 24.27
N ALA A 9 33.58 -3.21 23.49
CA ALA A 9 32.92 -2.50 22.40
C ALA A 9 32.35 -3.47 21.34
N LEU A 10 33.12 -4.48 20.95
CA LEU A 10 32.68 -5.52 20.01
C LEU A 10 31.45 -6.27 20.53
N THR A 11 31.46 -6.68 21.80
CA THR A 11 30.32 -7.40 22.40
C THR A 11 29.05 -6.56 22.40
N ILE A 12 29.14 -5.26 22.72
CA ILE A 12 27.99 -4.34 22.69
C ILE A 12 27.43 -4.21 21.28
N VAL A 13 28.30 -4.06 20.28
CA VAL A 13 27.89 -3.97 18.87
C VAL A 13 27.16 -5.24 18.44
N ILE A 14 27.72 -6.41 18.75
CA ILE A 14 27.13 -7.70 18.41
C ILE A 14 25.74 -7.84 19.06
N VAL A 15 25.61 -7.59 20.36
CA VAL A 15 24.34 -7.69 21.08
C VAL A 15 23.29 -6.73 20.50
N THR A 16 23.71 -5.51 20.15
CA THR A 16 22.82 -4.51 19.53
C THR A 16 22.32 -5.02 18.18
N VAL A 17 23.21 -5.47 17.30
CA VAL A 17 22.84 -6.01 15.97
C VAL A 17 21.91 -7.22 16.09
N LEU A 18 22.20 -8.15 17.00
CA LEU A 18 21.33 -9.30 17.26
C LEU A 18 19.94 -8.88 17.74
N THR A 19 19.86 -7.93 18.66
CA THR A 19 18.57 -7.43 19.18
C THR A 19 17.76 -6.75 18.08
N TRP A 20 18.41 -5.94 17.24
CA TRP A 20 17.77 -5.30 16.09
C TRP A 20 17.31 -6.32 15.05
N ALA A 21 18.16 -7.29 14.69
CA ALA A 21 17.82 -8.35 13.76
C ALA A 21 16.62 -9.16 14.26
N TRP A 22 16.60 -9.53 15.54
CA TRP A 22 15.48 -10.24 16.16
C TRP A 22 14.20 -9.40 16.13
N ARG A 23 14.29 -8.10 16.44
CA ARG A 23 13.16 -7.18 16.40
C ARG A 23 12.59 -7.04 14.98
N VAL A 24 13.45 -6.92 13.98
CA VAL A 24 13.06 -6.84 12.57
C VAL A 24 12.41 -8.14 12.13
N LEU A 25 12.97 -9.31 12.48
CA LEU A 25 12.38 -10.60 12.17
C LEU A 25 10.98 -10.74 12.78
N ASN A 26 10.83 -10.36 14.07
CA ASN A 26 9.54 -10.37 14.73
C ASN A 26 8.55 -9.39 14.08
N TRP A 27 9.01 -8.22 13.65
CA TRP A 27 8.18 -7.24 12.96
C TRP A 27 7.75 -7.72 11.57
N VAL A 28 8.68 -8.29 10.81
CA VAL A 28 8.45 -8.91 9.49
C VAL A 28 7.50 -10.10 9.60
N TRP A 29 7.45 -10.81 10.73
CA TRP A 29 6.50 -11.91 10.94
C TRP A 29 5.13 -11.46 11.46
N LEU A 30 5.09 -10.50 12.39
CA LEU A 30 3.84 -10.03 13.01
C LEU A 30 3.05 -9.07 12.11
N ARG A 31 3.73 -8.16 11.42
CA ARG A 31 3.11 -7.17 10.53
C ARG A 31 2.28 -7.79 9.40
N PRO A 32 2.75 -8.81 8.65
CA PRO A 32 1.95 -9.38 7.57
C PRO A 32 0.73 -10.14 8.11
N LYS A 33 0.85 -10.82 9.24
CA LYS A 33 -0.27 -11.55 9.83
C LYS A 33 -1.37 -10.60 10.33
N LYS A 34 -1.00 -9.42 10.83
CA LYS A 34 -1.97 -8.36 11.15
C LYS A 34 -2.61 -7.79 9.89
N LEU A 35 -1.82 -7.47 8.87
CA LEU A 35 -2.32 -6.92 7.61
C LEU A 35 -3.28 -7.91 6.90
N GLU A 36 -2.95 -9.19 6.88
CA GLU A 36 -3.81 -10.25 6.34
C GLU A 36 -5.16 -10.32 7.07
N LYS A 37 -5.16 -10.19 8.41
CA LYS A 37 -6.40 -10.14 9.21
C LYS A 37 -7.25 -8.90 8.88
N PHE A 38 -6.63 -7.73 8.78
CA PHE A 38 -7.35 -6.50 8.42
C PHE A 38 -7.97 -6.60 7.02
N LEU A 39 -7.23 -7.08 6.02
CA LEU A 39 -7.73 -7.27 4.66
C LEU A 39 -8.88 -8.29 4.61
N ARG A 40 -8.75 -9.40 5.35
CA ARG A 40 -9.84 -10.39 5.49
C ARG A 40 -11.10 -9.80 6.13
N GLN A 41 -10.95 -8.94 7.13
CA GLN A 41 -12.09 -8.23 7.75
C GLN A 41 -12.78 -7.27 6.78
N GLN A 42 -12.03 -6.71 5.82
CA GLN A 42 -12.59 -5.87 4.76
C GLN A 42 -13.26 -6.68 3.63
N GLY A 43 -13.35 -8.01 3.75
CA GLY A 43 -13.94 -8.88 2.74
C GLY A 43 -13.01 -9.20 1.57
N LEU A 44 -11.77 -8.68 1.60
CA LEU A 44 -10.74 -8.98 0.61
C LEU A 44 -10.08 -10.31 0.98
N LYS A 45 -10.66 -11.41 0.49
CA LYS A 45 -10.12 -12.77 0.64
C LYS A 45 -8.92 -12.96 -0.30
N GLY A 46 -7.84 -12.23 -0.03
CA GLY A 46 -6.55 -12.38 -0.74
C GLY A 46 -5.85 -13.68 -0.37
N ASN A 47 -4.96 -14.14 -1.27
CA ASN A 47 -4.12 -15.32 -1.05
C ASN A 47 -3.27 -15.16 0.23
N SER A 48 -2.96 -16.27 0.92
CA SER A 48 -2.22 -16.19 2.19
C SER A 48 -0.80 -15.65 1.98
N TYR A 49 -0.33 -14.83 2.92
CA TYR A 49 0.93 -14.10 2.80
C TYR A 49 2.14 -15.03 2.67
N ARG A 50 2.72 -15.14 1.46
CA ARG A 50 4.03 -15.79 1.22
C ARG A 50 5.11 -14.72 1.33
N LEU A 51 5.86 -14.77 2.43
CA LEU A 51 6.92 -13.81 2.77
C LEU A 51 7.86 -13.55 1.58
N LEU A 52 7.66 -12.38 0.95
CA LEU A 52 8.65 -11.55 0.24
C LEU A 52 9.31 -12.10 -1.04
N PHE A 53 9.27 -13.41 -1.33
CA PHE A 53 10.08 -13.97 -2.43
C PHE A 53 9.40 -14.00 -3.81
N GLY A 54 8.08 -14.08 -3.88
CA GLY A 54 7.33 -14.08 -5.16
C GLY A 54 6.53 -12.81 -5.34
N ASP A 55 5.61 -12.57 -4.40
CA ASP A 55 4.60 -11.52 -4.52
C ASP A 55 5.19 -10.12 -4.68
N LEU A 56 6.25 -9.77 -3.96
CA LEU A 56 6.87 -8.44 -4.13
C LEU A 56 7.47 -8.22 -5.52
N LYS A 57 7.98 -9.26 -6.17
CA LYS A 57 8.55 -9.15 -7.50
C LYS A 57 7.44 -8.95 -8.52
N GLU A 58 6.43 -9.82 -8.51
CA GLU A 58 5.25 -9.69 -9.36
C GLU A 58 4.53 -8.34 -9.13
N ASN A 59 4.27 -7.99 -7.87
CA ASN A 59 3.59 -6.76 -7.49
C ASN A 59 4.42 -5.51 -7.82
N SER A 60 5.76 -5.58 -7.78
CA SER A 60 6.61 -4.47 -8.25
C SER A 60 6.58 -4.28 -9.77
N ILE A 61 6.41 -5.37 -10.53
CA ILE A 61 6.28 -5.34 -11.99
C ILE A 61 4.89 -4.83 -12.36
N GLU A 62 3.84 -5.38 -11.74
CA GLU A 62 2.46 -4.91 -11.93
C GLU A 62 2.28 -3.46 -11.50
N LEU A 63 2.88 -3.04 -10.38
CA LEU A 63 2.84 -1.64 -9.95
C LEU A 63 3.60 -0.72 -10.92
N LYS A 64 4.70 -1.18 -11.50
CA LYS A 64 5.42 -0.42 -12.54
C LYS A 64 4.59 -0.35 -13.82
N GLU A 65 3.95 -1.43 -14.22
CA GLU A 65 3.08 -1.46 -15.41
C GLU A 65 1.81 -0.61 -15.19
N ALA A 66 1.21 -0.65 -14.01
CA ALA A 66 0.08 0.19 -13.62
C ALA A 66 0.47 1.67 -13.45
N LYS A 67 1.72 1.98 -13.09
CA LYS A 67 2.23 3.37 -13.14
C LYS A 67 2.56 3.80 -14.56
N ALA A 68 3.03 2.89 -15.41
CA ALA A 68 3.33 3.15 -16.82
C ALA A 68 2.06 3.29 -17.68
N ARG A 69 0.96 2.65 -17.26
CA ARG A 69 -0.40 2.96 -17.72
C ARG A 69 -1.06 3.87 -16.68
N PRO A 70 -0.76 5.19 -16.67
CA PRO A 70 -1.59 6.10 -15.88
C PRO A 70 -3.04 5.81 -16.25
N LEU A 71 -3.91 5.59 -15.27
CA LEU A 71 -5.34 5.58 -15.56
C LEU A 71 -5.59 6.87 -16.31
N SER A 72 -5.86 6.76 -17.62
CA SER A 72 -6.31 7.89 -18.38
C SER A 72 -7.48 8.41 -17.57
N LEU A 73 -7.34 9.63 -17.04
CA LEU A 73 -8.41 10.42 -16.43
C LEU A 73 -9.40 10.79 -17.55
N ASP A 74 -9.79 9.80 -18.33
CA ASP A 74 -10.86 9.85 -19.29
C ASP A 74 -12.13 9.90 -18.46
N ASP A 75 -13.04 10.76 -18.88
CA ASP A 75 -14.14 11.36 -18.11
C ASP A 75 -15.01 10.36 -17.31
N ASN A 76 -14.93 9.07 -17.61
CA ASN A 76 -15.59 7.98 -16.89
C ASN A 76 -15.18 7.83 -15.41
N ILE A 77 -13.93 8.13 -15.02
CA ILE A 77 -13.52 7.99 -13.60
C ILE A 77 -14.08 9.13 -12.76
N ALA A 78 -14.04 10.36 -13.28
CA ALA A 78 -14.60 11.54 -12.61
C ALA A 78 -16.12 11.38 -12.38
N ILE A 79 -16.84 10.82 -13.36
CA ILE A 79 -18.27 10.49 -13.26
C ILE A 79 -18.54 9.48 -12.13
N ARG A 80 -17.63 8.50 -11.93
CA ARG A 80 -17.81 7.44 -10.92
C ARG A 80 -17.44 7.88 -9.51
N VAL A 81 -16.46 8.79 -9.38
CA VAL A 81 -16.02 9.31 -8.08
C VAL A 81 -16.95 10.41 -7.57
N ASN A 82 -17.63 11.15 -8.45
CA ASN A 82 -18.55 12.20 -8.04
C ASN A 82 -19.90 12.19 -8.79
N PRO A 83 -20.81 11.24 -8.48
CA PRO A 83 -22.12 11.14 -9.12
C PRO A 83 -23.00 12.40 -8.95
N PHE A 84 -22.70 13.25 -7.97
CA PHE A 84 -23.37 14.53 -7.76
C PHE A 84 -23.15 15.53 -8.89
N LEU A 85 -21.93 15.64 -9.42
CA LEU A 85 -21.63 16.55 -10.53
C LEU A 85 -22.38 16.14 -11.80
N HIS A 86 -22.43 14.85 -12.09
CA HIS A 86 -23.18 14.33 -13.24
C HIS A 86 -24.68 14.61 -13.10
N LYS A 87 -25.24 14.47 -11.89
CA LYS A 87 -26.65 14.79 -11.61
C LYS A 87 -26.93 16.28 -11.75
N LEU A 88 -26.02 17.14 -11.28
CA LEU A 88 -26.12 18.60 -11.41
C LEU A 88 -26.04 19.06 -12.87
N VAL A 89 -25.08 18.56 -13.65
CA VAL A 89 -24.95 18.89 -15.08
C VAL A 89 -26.19 18.47 -15.85
N ARG A 90 -26.75 17.28 -15.58
CA ARG A 90 -28.00 16.82 -16.21
C ARG A 90 -29.21 17.69 -15.83
N ILE A 91 -29.28 18.15 -14.58
CA ILE A 91 -30.37 19.03 -14.12
C ILE A 91 -30.24 20.41 -14.77
N LEU A 92 -29.04 20.95 -14.87
CA LEU A 92 -28.80 22.27 -15.47
C LEU A 92 -29.02 22.26 -16.99
N SER A 93 -28.59 21.22 -17.70
CA SER A 93 -28.86 21.10 -19.14
C SER A 93 -30.35 20.90 -19.43
N CYS A 94 -31.06 20.14 -18.61
CA CYS A 94 -32.52 19.99 -18.71
C CYS A 94 -33.28 21.27 -18.30
N GLY A 95 -32.72 22.08 -17.38
CA GLY A 95 -33.26 23.39 -16.99
C GLY A 95 -33.05 24.48 -18.05
N LEU A 96 -31.89 24.48 -18.73
CA LEU A 96 -31.58 25.44 -19.80
C LEU A 96 -32.40 25.19 -21.08
N VAL A 97 -32.74 23.93 -21.40
CA VAL A 97 -33.63 23.60 -22.52
C VAL A 97 -35.08 24.05 -22.26
N ARG A 98 -35.52 24.12 -21.00
CA ARG A 98 -36.89 24.53 -20.65
C ARG A 98 -37.09 26.06 -20.64
N HIS A 99 -36.03 26.85 -20.76
CA HIS A 99 -36.13 28.32 -20.76
C HIS A 99 -36.02 28.94 -22.17
N GLN A 100 -35.88 28.12 -23.22
CA GLN A 100 -35.78 28.56 -24.61
C GLN A 100 -36.84 27.90 -25.55
N GLY A 101 -37.91 27.36 -24.97
CA GLY A 101 -39.08 26.84 -25.69
C GLY A 101 -40.34 27.59 -25.29
#